data_AF-A0A252D127-F1
#
_entry.id   AF-A0A252D127-F1
#
_cell.length_a   1.000
_cell.length_b   1.000
_cell.length_c   1.000
_cell.angle_alpha   90.00
_cell.angle_beta   90.00
_cell.angle_gamma   90.00
#
_symmetry.space_group_name_H-M   'P 1'
#
loop_
_entity.id
_entity.type
_entity.pdbx_description
1 polymer ?
#
loop_
_entity_poly.entity_id
_entity_poly.type
_entity_poly.pdbx_seq_one_letter_code
_entity_poly.pdbx_strand_id
1 'polypeptide(L)' 'MLRADLHTLFDLNLLGIIPESLEVNFHPKVLKTGYQELAGRKLICSQYQPSQSALVSRWKQFLNRLNQNY' A
#
# COMPACT_ATOMS: atom_id res chain seq x y z
N MET A 1 4.58 3.45 -17.09
CA MET A 1 4.91 2.13 -16.49
C MET A 1 4.84 2.14 -14.96
N LEU A 2 5.49 3.07 -14.24
CA LEU A 2 5.43 3.16 -12.75
C LEU A 2 4.03 3.09 -12.09
N ARG A 3 3.00 3.62 -12.75
CA ARG A 3 1.61 3.56 -12.24
C ARG A 3 1.02 2.15 -12.31
N ALA A 4 1.38 1.36 -13.32
CA ALA A 4 0.85 0.00 -13.51
C ALA A 4 1.37 -0.97 -12.43
N ASP A 5 2.63 -0.81 -12.02
CA ASP A 5 3.22 -1.66 -10.99
C ASP A 5 2.62 -1.37 -9.60
N LEU A 6 2.43 -0.10 -9.24
CA LEU A 6 1.84 0.26 -7.93
C LEU A 6 0.40 -0.25 -7.78
N HIS A 7 -0.43 -0.17 -8.84
CA HIS A 7 -1.78 -0.74 -8.81
C HIS A 7 -1.73 -2.27 -8.65
N THR A 8 -0.81 -2.94 -9.36
CA THR A 8 -0.60 -4.40 -9.23
C THR A 8 -0.19 -4.77 -7.80
N LEU A 9 0.76 -4.05 -7.21
CA LEU A 9 1.20 -4.27 -5.83
C LEU A 9 0.06 -4.06 -4.82
N PHE A 10 -0.78 -3.07 -5.06
CA PHE A 10 -1.95 -2.80 -4.22
C PHE A 10 -2.98 -3.93 -4.30
N ASP A 11 -3.29 -4.40 -5.51
CA ASP A 11 -4.25 -5.49 -5.72
C ASP A 11 -3.75 -6.82 -5.14
N LEU A 12 -2.44 -7.06 -5.20
CA LEU A 12 -1.79 -8.23 -4.59
C LEU A 12 -1.62 -8.15 -3.07
N ASN A 13 -2.10 -7.07 -2.43
CA ASN A 13 -1.89 -6.78 -1.00
C ASN A 13 -0.41 -6.72 -0.61
N LEU A 14 0.46 -6.33 -1.54
CA LEU A 14 1.88 -6.10 -1.31
C LEU A 14 2.20 -4.61 -1.07
N LEU A 15 1.22 -3.75 -1.29
CA LEU A 15 1.22 -2.33 -0.97
C LEU A 15 -0.05 -2.03 -0.16
N GLY A 16 0.11 -1.44 1.01
CA GLY A 16 -0.97 -0.96 1.87
C GLY A 16 -0.90 0.55 2.04
N ILE A 17 -2.03 1.17 2.38
CA ILE A 17 -2.11 2.59 2.74
C ILE A 17 -2.62 2.65 4.18
N ILE A 18 -1.89 3.36 5.03
CA ILE A 18 -2.29 3.59 6.42
C ILE A 18 -3.54 4.49 6.42
N PRO A 19 -4.69 4.04 6.94
CA PRO A 19 -5.94 4.81 6.86
C PRO A 19 -5.89 6.16 7.59
N GLU A 20 -5.07 6.29 8.63
CA GLU A 20 -4.99 7.48 9.47
C GLU A 20 -4.06 8.54 8.88
N SER A 21 -2.91 8.14 8.35
CA SER A 21 -1.87 9.06 7.84
C SER A 21 -1.84 9.16 6.32
N LEU A 22 -2.52 8.26 5.60
CA LEU A 22 -2.42 8.07 4.15
C LEU A 22 -1.00 7.78 3.66
N GLU A 23 -0.13 7.28 4.53
CA GLU A 23 1.21 6.87 4.16
C GLU A 23 1.18 5.49 3.49
N VAL A 24 1.99 5.32 2.45
CA VAL A 24 2.15 4.03 1.79
C VAL A 24 3.13 3.13 2.54
N ASN A 25 2.77 1.86 2.67
CA ASN A 25 3.59 0.83 3.26
C ASN A 25 3.71 -0.36 2.31
N PHE A 26 4.91 -0.93 2.21
CA PHE A 26 5.21 -2.00 1.26
C PHE A 26 5.57 -3.28 2.00
N HIS A 27 5.17 -4.41 1.41
CA HIS A 27 5.58 -5.71 1.89
C HIS A 27 7.11 -5.88 1.74
N PRO A 28 7.83 -6.49 2.71
CA PRO A 28 9.28 -6.65 2.65
C PRO A 28 9.81 -7.31 1.37
N LYS A 29 9.05 -8.27 0.82
CA LYS A 29 9.34 -8.91 -0.48
C LYS A 29 9.48 -7.89 -1.63
N VAL A 30 8.73 -6.79 -1.60
CA VAL A 30 8.74 -5.73 -2.63
C VAL A 30 9.75 -4.63 -2.31
N LEU A 31 9.98 -4.34 -1.03
CA LEU A 31 11.04 -3.40 -0.65
C LEU A 31 12.40 -3.84 -1.19
N LYS A 32 12.68 -5.15 -1.22
CA LYS A 32 13.91 -5.72 -1.80
C LYS A 32 14.05 -5.51 -3.31
N THR A 33 13.01 -5.07 -4.01
CA THR A 33 13.02 -4.86 -5.47
C THR A 33 13.09 -3.38 -5.88
N GLY A 34 13.43 -2.47 -4.94
CA GLY A 34 13.70 -1.05 -5.25
C GLY A 34 12.59 -0.06 -4.88
N TYR A 35 11.54 -0.49 -4.18
CA TYR A 35 10.45 0.41 -3.75
C TYR A 35 10.71 1.14 -2.41
N GLN A 36 11.92 1.02 -1.87
CA GLN A 36 12.30 1.60 -0.58
C GLN A 36 12.10 3.12 -0.53
N GLU A 37 12.38 3.82 -1.63
CA GLU A 37 12.25 5.28 -1.72
C GLU A 37 10.80 5.77 -1.73
N LEU A 38 9.84 4.88 -1.97
CA LEU A 38 8.42 5.18 -1.92
C LEU A 38 7.81 4.85 -0.55
N ALA A 39 8.47 4.04 0.28
CA ALA A 39 7.97 3.68 1.60
C ALA A 39 7.82 4.92 2.49
N GLY A 40 6.69 5.02 3.21
CA GLY A 40 6.39 6.16 4.08
C GLY A 40 5.98 7.43 3.35
N ARG A 41 5.91 7.44 2.00
CA ARG A 41 5.37 8.60 1.28
C ARG A 41 3.88 8.74 1.54
N LYS A 42 3.43 9.98 1.70
CA LYS A 42 2.01 10.29 1.84
C LYS A 42 1.31 10.29 0.49
N LEU A 43 0.15 9.64 0.40
CA LEU A 43 -0.69 9.67 -0.79
C LEU A 43 -1.28 11.08 -0.95
N ILE A 44 -0.93 11.75 -2.04
CA ILE A 44 -1.54 13.05 -2.38
C ILE A 44 -2.83 12.78 -3.13
N CYS A 45 -3.96 12.93 -2.45
CA CYS A 45 -5.28 12.87 -3.06
C CYS A 45 -5.64 14.27 -3.57
N SER A 46 -5.76 14.45 -4.89
CA SER A 46 -6.07 15.75 -5.48
C SER A 46 -7.55 16.12 -5.31
N GLN A 47 -8.45 15.36 -5.94
CA GLN A 47 -9.88 15.71 -6.02
C GLN A 47 -10.80 14.70 -5.32
N TYR A 48 -10.38 13.44 -5.21
CA TYR A 48 -11.16 12.38 -4.58
C TYR A 48 -10.31 11.70 -3.52
N GLN A 49 -10.81 11.69 -2.29
CA GLN A 49 -10.19 10.92 -1.23
C GLN A 49 -10.75 9.49 -1.24
N PRO A 50 -9.89 8.48 -1.07
CA PRO A 50 -10.36 7.11 -0.91
C PRO A 50 -11.25 6.99 0.33
N SER A 51 -12.31 6.20 0.22
CA SER A 51 -13.24 5.97 1.33
C SER A 51 -12.50 5.38 2.54
N GLN A 52 -12.70 5.99 3.71
CA GLN A 52 -12.04 5.55 4.95
C GLN A 52 -12.33 4.09 5.28
N SER A 53 -13.57 3.65 5.11
CA SER A 53 -13.95 2.26 5.36
C SER A 53 -13.29 1.28 4.38
N ALA A 54 -13.14 1.70 3.12
CA ALA A 54 -12.43 0.92 2.10
C ALA A 54 -10.93 0.83 2.40
N LEU A 55 -10.30 1.94 2.83
CA LEU A 55 -8.91 1.96 3.27
C LEU A 55 -8.68 1.03 4.46
N VAL A 56 -9.53 1.09 5.49
CA VAL A 56 -9.42 0.20 6.66
C VAL A 56 -9.55 -1.26 6.25
N SER A 57 -10.48 -1.59 5.35
CA SER A 57 -10.64 -2.96 4.84
C SER A 57 -9.40 -3.44 4.08
N ARG A 58 -8.85 -2.61 3.18
CA ARG A 58 -7.63 -2.92 2.42
C ARG A 58 -6.40 -3.02 3.31
N TRP A 59 -6.27 -2.15 4.31
CA TRP A 59 -5.19 -2.18 5.28
C TRP A 59 -5.17 -3.50 6.07
N LYS A 60 -6.34 -4.01 6.49
CA LYS A 60 -6.43 -5.33 7.13
C LYS A 60 -5.96 -6.46 6.22
N GLN A 61 -6.28 -6.42 4.92
CA GLN A 61 -5.81 -7.42 3.95
C GLN A 61 -4.28 -7.37 3.79
N PHE A 62 -3.71 -6.17 3.73
CA PHE A 62 -2.26 -5.98 3.73
C PHE A 62 -1.59 -6.51 5.01
N LEU A 63 -2.14 -6.23 6.20
CA LEU A 63 -1.62 -6.76 7.47
C LEU A 63 -1.70 -8.29 7.53
N ASN A 64 -2.81 -8.87 7.07
CA ASN A 64 -2.93 -10.32 6.97
C ASN A 64 -1.84 -10.90 6.05
N ARG A 65 -1.56 -10.23 4.92
CA ARG A 65 -0.49 -10.63 4.00
C ARG A 65 0.89 -10.53 4.64
N LEU A 66 1.19 -9.46 5.39
CA LEU A 66 2.44 -9.31 6.14
C LEU A 66 2.66 -10.42 7.17
N ASN A 67 1.59 -10.90 7.80
CA ASN A 67 1.67 -11.97 8.79
C ASN A 67 1.83 -13.36 8.17
N GLN A 68 1.52 -13.54 6.88
CA GLN A 68 1.67 -14.80 6.16
C GLN A 68 3.08 -15.00 5.58
N ASN A 69 4.14 -14.75 6.36
CA ASN A 69 5.54 -14.98 5.96
C ASN A 69 5.89 -16.48 5.92
N TYR A 70 5.20 -17.24 5.07
CA TYR A 70 5.60 -18.57 4.59
C TYR A 70 6.23 -18.46 3.19
#